data_AF-A0A1H2EMY5-F1
#
_entry.id   AF-A0A1H2EMY5-F1
#
_cell.length_a   1.000
_cell.length_b   1.000
_cell.length_c   1.000
_cell.angle_alpha   90.00
_cell.angle_beta   90.00
_cell.angle_gamma   90.00
#
_symmetry.space_group_name_H-M   'P 1'
#
loop_
_entity.id
_entity.type
_entity.pdbx_description
1 polymer ?
#
loop_
_entity_poly.entity_id
_entity_poly.type
_entity_poly.pdbx_seq_one_letter_code
_entity_poly.pdbx_strand_id
1 'polypeptide(L)'
;MAAILNDLDAFLQADTPRTISVNLGTNVNVNGTLGGTPVNTVVTNAANAAAHASSSGNPHNVNLTQISGDLDDINDGVTFFRTNANQVTGAGRGFNALNSSSEYIKSLKSTQLAVVGSNPSTGWVGDANGFRMYQSGVLMVNIPVSGNPSFGGDIVGGGDISISGYGSFTGSATLGGRQASLHANLNGTADNGVSAFSGNGSTDSGLKGSSSTGYGVFGEGTGVNATGVRATHVAGGVALYVGGRMTMTNTTLVTNLNADMVDGKHASALCNIVPCNTGTCTVSGNGFNLNVTGSLAATVRTRGTSNFAYIENISDARLKTEIEHEFLGLDFINSLTARTFRMIENPELLAHGLIYQEVVKLLGNRKDSLASLNNDGTGGVDYNGLVSPIIKAIQELSAEVNLLKSGKRKGRVIDVQKA
;
A
#
# COMPACT_ATOMS: atom_id res chain seq x y z
N MET A 1 -75.03 -9.64 -189.85
CA MET A 1 -73.81 -8.85 -189.58
C MET A 1 -73.22 -9.41 -188.30
N ALA A 2 -71.97 -9.88 -188.35
CA ALA A 2 -71.29 -10.56 -187.25
C ALA A 2 -70.91 -9.60 -186.11
N ALA A 3 -70.86 -10.13 -184.89
CA ALA A 3 -69.89 -9.73 -183.86
C ALA A 3 -69.59 -10.95 -182.96
N ILE A 4 -68.31 -11.28 -182.85
CA ILE A 4 -67.71 -12.32 -182.02
C ILE A 4 -67.41 -11.72 -180.64
N LEU A 5 -67.63 -12.47 -179.55
CA LEU A 5 -66.88 -12.40 -178.28
C LEU A 5 -67.09 -13.71 -177.47
N ASN A 6 -66.07 -14.08 -176.68
CA ASN A 6 -65.48 -15.43 -176.54
C ASN A 6 -65.89 -16.20 -175.26
N ASP A 7 -66.04 -17.53 -175.37
CA ASP A 7 -66.52 -18.47 -174.33
C ASP A 7 -65.60 -18.64 -173.10
N LEU A 8 -64.40 -18.04 -173.09
CA LEU A 8 -63.46 -18.15 -171.97
C LEU A 8 -63.69 -17.10 -170.86
N ASP A 9 -64.36 -15.99 -171.17
CA ASP A 9 -64.45 -14.84 -170.26
C ASP A 9 -65.60 -14.97 -169.23
N ALA A 10 -66.58 -15.83 -169.51
CA ALA A 10 -67.73 -16.04 -168.62
C ALA A 10 -67.43 -16.93 -167.39
N PHE A 11 -66.31 -17.69 -167.38
CA PHE A 11 -65.99 -18.61 -166.28
C PHE A 11 -65.07 -18.01 -165.19
N LEU A 12 -64.59 -16.77 -165.36
CA LEU A 12 -63.66 -16.09 -164.44
C LEU A 12 -64.31 -14.99 -163.57
N GLN A 13 -65.62 -14.73 -163.71
CA GLN A 13 -66.36 -13.69 -162.97
C GLN A 13 -67.34 -14.22 -161.90
N ALA A 14 -67.09 -15.40 -161.32
CA ALA A 14 -67.87 -15.86 -160.17
C ALA A 14 -67.33 -15.23 -158.87
N ASP A 15 -68.16 -14.38 -158.27
CA ASP A 15 -67.88 -13.45 -157.19
C ASP A 15 -67.70 -14.11 -155.80
N THR A 16 -66.59 -14.86 -155.66
CA THR A 16 -65.84 -15.14 -154.39
C THR A 16 -66.28 -16.34 -153.50
N PRO A 17 -65.44 -16.77 -152.53
CA PRO A 17 -64.10 -17.35 -152.68
C PRO A 17 -64.05 -18.82 -152.20
N ARG A 18 -63.36 -19.69 -152.96
CA ARG A 18 -63.14 -21.10 -152.59
C ARG A 18 -61.89 -21.25 -151.72
N THR A 19 -62.04 -21.88 -150.56
CA THR A 19 -60.97 -22.13 -149.60
C THR A 19 -60.09 -23.30 -150.07
N ILE A 20 -58.80 -23.04 -150.24
CA ILE A 20 -57.78 -24.06 -150.49
C ILE A 20 -56.99 -24.23 -149.19
N SER A 21 -56.91 -25.44 -148.66
CA SER A 21 -56.05 -25.74 -147.52
C SER A 21 -54.59 -25.62 -147.93
N VAL A 22 -53.88 -24.66 -147.34
CA VAL A 22 -52.43 -24.50 -147.49
C VAL A 22 -51.75 -25.09 -146.25
N ASN A 23 -50.88 -26.09 -146.45
CA ASN A 23 -50.03 -26.63 -145.38
C ASN A 23 -48.82 -25.71 -145.22
N LEU A 24 -48.78 -24.96 -144.11
CA LEU A 24 -47.67 -24.07 -143.77
C LEU A 24 -46.71 -24.84 -142.84
N GLY A 25 -45.52 -25.20 -143.33
CA GLY A 25 -44.54 -26.04 -142.63
C GLY A 25 -44.00 -25.47 -141.30
N THR A 26 -43.02 -26.15 -140.69
CA THR A 26 -42.58 -25.97 -139.29
C THR A 26 -41.91 -24.64 -138.93
N ASN A 27 -41.70 -23.72 -139.87
CA ASN A 27 -41.09 -22.40 -139.64
C ASN A 27 -41.99 -21.28 -140.15
N VAL A 28 -43.16 -21.10 -139.52
CA VAL A 28 -44.05 -19.97 -139.82
C VAL A 28 -43.60 -18.76 -139.01
N ASN A 29 -43.04 -17.76 -139.69
CA ASN A 29 -42.76 -16.46 -139.09
C ASN A 29 -44.05 -15.64 -139.07
N VAL A 30 -44.82 -15.76 -137.99
CA VAL A 30 -46.10 -15.05 -137.82
C VAL A 30 -45.83 -13.64 -137.28
N ASN A 31 -45.56 -12.69 -138.17
CA ASN A 31 -45.52 -11.25 -137.86
C ASN A 31 -46.94 -10.69 -137.72
N GLY A 32 -47.66 -11.12 -136.68
CA GLY A 32 -49.04 -10.70 -136.40
C GLY A 32 -49.26 -10.32 -134.93
N THR A 33 -50.50 -10.02 -134.59
CA THR A 33 -50.97 -9.85 -133.22
C THR A 33 -51.88 -11.03 -132.87
N LEU A 34 -51.78 -11.52 -131.64
CA LEU A 34 -52.71 -12.50 -131.08
C LEU A 34 -53.52 -11.76 -130.00
N GLY A 35 -54.82 -11.57 -130.23
CA GLY A 35 -55.68 -10.82 -129.30
C GLY A 35 -55.23 -9.37 -129.05
N GLY A 36 -54.72 -8.68 -130.09
CA GLY A 36 -54.26 -7.29 -129.99
C GLY A 36 -52.84 -7.10 -129.42
N THR A 37 -52.19 -8.17 -128.97
CA THR A 37 -50.80 -8.14 -128.50
C THR A 37 -49.86 -8.69 -129.57
N PRO A 38 -48.71 -8.06 -129.88
CA PRO A 38 -47.75 -8.60 -130.84
C PRO A 38 -47.36 -10.04 -130.47
N VAL A 39 -47.40 -10.96 -131.45
CA VAL A 39 -47.07 -12.37 -131.25
C VAL A 39 -45.67 -12.54 -130.66
N ASN A 40 -44.72 -11.68 -131.05
CA ASN A 40 -43.40 -11.53 -130.42
C ASN A 40 -43.51 -11.42 -128.88
N THR A 41 -44.34 -10.51 -128.37
CA THR A 41 -44.47 -10.25 -126.94
C THR A 41 -45.10 -11.44 -126.22
N VAL A 42 -46.08 -12.09 -126.84
CA VAL A 42 -46.69 -13.32 -126.30
C VAL A 42 -45.65 -14.44 -126.21
N VAL A 43 -44.83 -14.61 -127.27
CA VAL A 43 -43.74 -15.60 -127.30
C VAL A 43 -42.68 -15.26 -126.24
N THR A 44 -42.29 -14.00 -126.10
CA THR A 44 -41.29 -13.54 -125.11
C THR A 44 -41.79 -13.72 -123.69
N ASN A 45 -43.03 -13.35 -123.39
CA ASN A 45 -43.60 -13.51 -122.05
C ASN A 45 -43.86 -14.98 -121.71
N ALA A 46 -44.26 -15.81 -122.68
CA ALA A 46 -44.37 -17.25 -122.49
C ALA A 46 -42.98 -17.88 -122.22
N ALA A 47 -41.93 -17.43 -122.91
CA ALA A 47 -40.56 -17.86 -122.64
C ALA A 47 -40.05 -17.40 -121.25
N ASN A 48 -40.32 -16.16 -120.84
CA ASN A 48 -39.95 -15.64 -119.52
C ASN A 48 -40.73 -16.34 -118.38
N ALA A 49 -42.02 -16.61 -118.58
CA ALA A 49 -42.82 -17.38 -117.63
C ALA A 49 -42.32 -18.83 -117.52
N ALA A 50 -41.94 -19.46 -118.65
CA ALA A 50 -41.32 -20.78 -118.63
C ALA A 50 -39.97 -20.78 -117.90
N ALA A 51 -39.16 -19.71 -118.04
CA ALA A 51 -37.90 -19.55 -117.29
C ALA A 51 -38.14 -19.34 -115.77
N HIS A 52 -39.15 -18.57 -115.39
CA HIS A 52 -39.49 -18.34 -113.98
C HIS A 52 -40.11 -19.58 -113.31
N ALA A 53 -40.92 -20.36 -114.05
CA ALA A 53 -41.54 -21.59 -113.57
C ALA A 53 -40.59 -22.81 -113.54
N SER A 54 -39.49 -22.77 -114.30
CA SER A 54 -38.44 -23.80 -114.27
C SER A 54 -37.29 -23.51 -113.30
N SER A 55 -37.31 -22.34 -112.63
CA SER A 55 -36.39 -22.00 -111.55
C SER A 55 -36.80 -22.70 -110.24
N SER A 56 -36.00 -23.68 -109.79
CA SER A 56 -36.07 -24.18 -108.42
C SER A 56 -35.01 -23.47 -107.56
N GLY A 57 -35.43 -22.63 -106.62
CA GLY A 57 -34.55 -21.85 -105.75
C GLY A 57 -35.20 -20.55 -105.27
N ASN A 58 -34.40 -19.63 -104.74
CA ASN A 58 -34.81 -18.32 -104.25
C ASN A 58 -35.06 -17.33 -105.41
N PRO A 59 -36.31 -17.15 -105.88
CA PRO A 59 -36.59 -16.33 -107.07
C PRO A 59 -36.46 -14.84 -106.75
N HIS A 60 -36.33 -14.48 -105.47
CA HIS A 60 -36.29 -13.11 -104.95
C HIS A 60 -34.91 -12.68 -104.46
N ASN A 61 -33.86 -13.51 -104.60
CA ASN A 61 -32.49 -13.15 -104.23
C ASN A 61 -32.34 -12.60 -102.79
N VAL A 62 -33.16 -13.08 -101.85
CA VAL A 62 -33.04 -12.77 -100.41
C VAL A 62 -32.07 -13.77 -99.77
N ASN A 63 -30.83 -13.39 -99.50
CA ASN A 63 -29.81 -14.32 -99.01
C ASN A 63 -30.10 -14.76 -97.56
N LEU A 64 -30.06 -16.06 -97.28
CA LEU A 64 -30.36 -16.63 -95.96
C LEU A 64 -29.30 -16.31 -94.89
N THR A 65 -28.18 -15.70 -95.27
CA THR A 65 -27.22 -15.05 -94.34
C THR A 65 -27.75 -13.76 -93.69
N GLN A 66 -28.89 -13.22 -94.11
CA GLN A 66 -29.49 -12.03 -93.51
C GLN A 66 -30.42 -12.33 -92.32
N ILE A 67 -30.69 -13.61 -92.01
CA ILE A 67 -31.36 -14.05 -90.79
C ILE A 67 -30.57 -15.24 -90.22
N SER A 68 -29.39 -14.92 -89.69
CA SER A 68 -28.50 -15.87 -89.02
C SER A 68 -27.87 -15.15 -87.82
N GLY A 69 -28.64 -15.07 -86.74
CA GLY A 69 -28.17 -14.69 -85.42
C GLY A 69 -29.28 -14.87 -84.40
N ASP A 70 -28.99 -15.62 -83.34
CA ASP A 70 -29.69 -15.59 -82.08
C ASP A 70 -29.56 -14.18 -81.45
N LEU A 71 -30.38 -13.84 -80.45
CA LEU A 71 -30.41 -12.51 -79.82
C LEU A 71 -29.06 -12.05 -79.20
N ASP A 72 -28.05 -12.91 -79.19
CA ASP A 72 -26.69 -12.65 -78.71
C ASP A 72 -25.77 -12.02 -79.80
N ASP A 73 -26.24 -11.96 -81.07
CA ASP A 73 -25.52 -11.37 -82.20
C ASP A 73 -25.82 -9.88 -82.43
N ILE A 74 -26.44 -9.21 -81.45
CA ILE A 74 -26.38 -7.74 -81.34
C ILE A 74 -25.00 -7.38 -80.80
N ASN A 75 -24.03 -7.31 -81.71
CA ASN A 75 -22.76 -6.57 -81.62
C ASN A 75 -22.35 -6.14 -80.20
N ASP A 76 -21.76 -7.08 -79.46
CA ASP A 76 -20.83 -6.89 -78.34
C ASP A 76 -21.00 -5.67 -77.39
N GLY A 77 -22.21 -5.20 -77.09
CA GLY A 77 -22.52 -4.38 -75.90
C GLY A 77 -21.55 -3.23 -75.55
N VAL A 78 -20.87 -2.63 -76.53
CA VAL A 78 -19.96 -1.48 -76.36
C VAL A 78 -20.68 -0.20 -75.93
N THR A 79 -22.01 -0.16 -76.03
CA THR A 79 -22.85 1.01 -75.71
C THR A 79 -23.54 0.94 -74.35
N PHE A 80 -23.38 -0.15 -73.59
CA PHE A 80 -23.73 -0.21 -72.18
C PHE A 80 -22.47 -0.45 -71.37
N PHE A 81 -22.26 0.29 -70.27
CA PHE A 81 -21.08 0.19 -69.41
C PHE A 81 -20.85 -1.28 -68.96
N ARG A 82 -20.10 -2.05 -69.74
CA ARG A 82 -19.62 -3.37 -69.33
C ARG A 82 -18.67 -3.14 -68.17
N THR A 83 -19.06 -3.63 -67.00
CA THR A 83 -18.16 -3.68 -65.86
C THR A 83 -16.91 -4.44 -66.29
N ASN A 84 -15.76 -3.78 -66.29
CA ASN A 84 -14.50 -4.40 -66.67
C ASN A 84 -14.14 -5.54 -65.70
N ALA A 85 -13.22 -6.43 -66.08
CA ALA A 85 -12.84 -7.57 -65.24
C ALA A 85 -12.44 -7.17 -63.81
N ASN A 86 -11.85 -5.98 -63.64
CA ASN A 86 -11.51 -5.45 -62.32
C ASN A 86 -12.73 -4.98 -61.55
N GLN A 87 -13.75 -4.42 -62.21
CA GLN A 87 -15.03 -4.05 -61.61
C GLN A 87 -15.86 -5.28 -61.24
N VAL A 88 -15.85 -6.34 -62.05
CA VAL A 88 -16.50 -7.63 -61.72
C VAL A 88 -15.80 -8.30 -60.54
N THR A 89 -14.46 -8.34 -60.57
CA THR A 89 -13.65 -8.88 -59.46
C THR A 89 -13.82 -8.04 -58.19
N GLY A 90 -13.85 -6.71 -58.32
CA GLY A 90 -14.08 -5.78 -57.23
C GLY A 90 -15.49 -5.93 -56.63
N ALA A 91 -16.51 -6.06 -57.47
CA ALA A 91 -17.89 -6.33 -57.04
C ALA A 91 -18.01 -7.69 -56.35
N GLY A 92 -17.32 -8.73 -56.83
CA GLY A 92 -17.27 -10.04 -56.18
C GLY A 92 -16.58 -10.00 -54.81
N ARG A 93 -15.48 -9.27 -54.68
CA ARG A 93 -14.83 -9.01 -53.38
C ARG A 93 -15.74 -8.23 -52.44
N GLY A 94 -16.46 -7.23 -52.95
CA GLY A 94 -17.45 -6.44 -52.21
C GLY A 94 -18.61 -7.31 -51.71
N PHE A 95 -19.18 -8.15 -52.57
CA PHE A 95 -20.26 -9.07 -52.22
C PHE A 95 -19.84 -10.10 -51.16
N ASN A 96 -18.65 -10.68 -51.31
CA ASN A 96 -18.10 -11.63 -50.33
C ASN A 96 -17.72 -10.97 -48.99
N ALA A 97 -17.63 -9.64 -48.96
CA ALA A 97 -17.40 -8.85 -47.74
C ALA A 97 -18.71 -8.44 -47.03
N LEU A 98 -19.88 -8.83 -47.56
CA LEU A 98 -21.19 -8.64 -46.94
C LEU A 98 -21.67 -9.92 -46.23
N ASN A 99 -22.35 -9.78 -45.10
CA ASN A 99 -23.05 -10.89 -44.46
C ASN A 99 -24.35 -11.22 -45.22
N SER A 100 -25.06 -12.27 -44.81
CA SER A 100 -26.32 -12.71 -45.43
C SER A 100 -27.46 -11.68 -45.39
N SER A 101 -27.29 -10.58 -44.67
CA SER A 101 -28.25 -9.47 -44.55
C SER A 101 -27.79 -8.21 -45.31
N SER A 102 -26.79 -8.32 -46.19
CA SER A 102 -26.21 -7.20 -46.94
C SER A 102 -25.59 -6.10 -46.07
N GLU A 103 -25.23 -6.42 -44.83
CA GLU A 103 -24.40 -5.54 -43.99
C GLU A 103 -22.92 -5.92 -44.18
N TYR A 104 -21.99 -4.96 -44.10
CA TYR A 104 -20.56 -5.28 -44.08
C TYR A 104 -20.25 -6.32 -42.98
N ILE A 105 -19.48 -7.36 -43.32
CA ILE A 105 -19.08 -8.43 -42.39
C ILE A 105 -18.44 -7.81 -41.15
N LYS A 106 -19.19 -7.85 -40.04
CA LYS A 106 -18.87 -7.36 -38.70
C LYS A 106 -17.75 -8.17 -37.99
N SER A 107 -16.88 -8.86 -38.73
CA SER A 107 -15.77 -9.66 -38.17
C SER A 107 -14.51 -9.51 -39.02
N LEU A 108 -13.54 -8.75 -38.50
CA LEU A 108 -12.22 -8.58 -39.08
C LEU A 108 -11.37 -9.81 -38.75
N LYS A 109 -11.22 -10.75 -39.70
CA LYS A 109 -10.21 -11.81 -39.58
C LYS A 109 -8.85 -11.19 -39.92
N SER A 110 -8.16 -10.64 -38.92
CA SER A 110 -7.07 -9.66 -39.08
C SER A 110 -5.85 -10.15 -39.87
N THR A 111 -5.66 -11.45 -40.06
CA THR A 111 -4.55 -12.01 -40.85
C THR A 111 -4.63 -11.67 -42.35
N GLN A 112 -5.77 -11.15 -42.85
CA GLN A 112 -5.95 -10.80 -44.27
C GLN A 112 -6.16 -9.29 -44.51
N LEU A 113 -6.22 -8.49 -43.45
CA LEU A 113 -6.29 -7.03 -43.54
C LEU A 113 -4.86 -6.49 -43.50
N ALA A 114 -4.31 -6.17 -44.67
CA ALA A 114 -3.06 -5.42 -44.78
C ALA A 114 -3.39 -3.93 -44.89
N VAL A 115 -2.91 -3.12 -43.93
CA VAL A 115 -2.93 -1.66 -44.11
C VAL A 115 -1.93 -1.32 -45.19
N VAL A 116 -2.42 -0.78 -46.30
CA VAL A 116 -1.58 -0.23 -47.37
C VAL A 116 -1.43 1.26 -47.09
N GLY A 117 -0.29 1.68 -46.50
CA GLY A 117 -0.01 3.07 -46.14
C GLY A 117 0.48 3.26 -44.70
N SER A 118 0.65 4.51 -44.28
CA SER A 118 1.01 4.88 -42.91
C SER A 118 -0.19 4.76 -41.96
N ASN A 119 0.07 4.49 -40.68
CA ASN A 119 -0.96 4.51 -39.63
C ASN A 119 -1.66 5.89 -39.55
N PRO A 120 -2.95 5.92 -39.16
CA PRO A 120 -3.68 7.18 -39.01
C PRO A 120 -3.13 8.01 -37.84
N SER A 121 -3.20 9.33 -37.95
CA SER A 121 -2.90 10.24 -36.83
C SER A 121 -3.94 10.09 -35.70
N THR A 122 -5.22 9.99 -36.05
CA THR A 122 -6.31 9.71 -35.11
C THR A 122 -7.21 8.64 -35.69
N GLY A 123 -7.49 7.57 -34.94
CA GLY A 123 -8.30 6.44 -35.41
C GLY A 123 -7.82 5.10 -34.87
N TRP A 124 -8.22 4.01 -35.53
CA TRP A 124 -7.83 2.66 -35.14
C TRP A 124 -7.35 1.84 -36.34
N VAL A 125 -6.52 0.83 -36.08
CA VAL A 125 -5.98 -0.12 -37.05
C VAL A 125 -6.10 -1.52 -36.47
N GLY A 126 -6.70 -2.44 -37.23
CA GLY A 126 -6.69 -3.89 -36.95
C GLY A 126 -6.13 -4.67 -38.12
N ASP A 127 -4.92 -5.21 -37.99
CA ASP A 127 -4.18 -5.92 -39.05
C ASP A 127 -3.42 -7.14 -38.49
N ALA A 128 -2.49 -7.68 -39.27
CA ALA A 128 -1.61 -8.80 -38.86
C ALA A 128 -0.65 -8.47 -37.70
N ASN A 129 -0.50 -7.19 -37.33
CA ASN A 129 0.34 -6.77 -36.21
C ASN A 129 -0.45 -6.59 -34.90
N GLY A 130 -1.78 -6.59 -34.97
CA GLY A 130 -2.67 -6.51 -33.80
C GLY A 130 -3.74 -5.42 -33.93
N PHE A 131 -4.31 -5.02 -32.80
CA PHE A 131 -5.27 -3.92 -32.70
C PHE A 131 -4.61 -2.69 -32.05
N ARG A 132 -4.64 -1.55 -32.73
CA ARG A 132 -3.96 -0.32 -32.31
C ARG A 132 -4.89 0.88 -32.46
N MET A 133 -4.87 1.78 -31.49
CA MET A 133 -5.61 3.05 -31.52
C MET A 133 -4.66 4.22 -31.37
N TYR A 134 -4.86 5.24 -32.22
CA TYR A 134 -4.03 6.44 -32.27
C TYR A 134 -4.85 7.69 -31.95
N GLN A 135 -4.22 8.64 -31.29
CA GLN A 135 -4.75 9.99 -31.08
C GLN A 135 -3.62 11.00 -31.30
N SER A 136 -3.79 11.91 -32.26
CA SER A 136 -2.80 12.94 -32.59
C SER A 136 -1.39 12.38 -32.87
N GLY A 137 -1.32 11.21 -33.54
CA GLY A 137 -0.09 10.51 -33.88
C GLY A 137 0.50 9.64 -32.77
N VAL A 138 -0.06 9.66 -31.56
CA VAL A 138 0.39 8.86 -30.42
C VAL A 138 -0.40 7.57 -30.33
N LEU A 139 0.30 6.44 -30.14
CA LEU A 139 -0.32 5.13 -29.90
C LEU A 139 -0.89 5.09 -28.47
N MET A 140 -2.21 5.07 -28.35
CA MET A 140 -2.93 5.10 -27.08
C MET A 140 -3.34 3.71 -26.61
N VAL A 141 -3.68 2.80 -27.52
CA VAL A 141 -3.98 1.40 -27.17
C VAL A 141 -3.24 0.51 -28.13
N ASN A 142 -2.58 -0.52 -27.61
CA ASN A 142 -1.90 -1.52 -28.41
C ASN A 142 -2.21 -2.90 -27.83
N ILE A 143 -2.83 -3.75 -28.63
CA ILE A 143 -3.02 -5.17 -28.34
C ILE A 143 -2.30 -5.92 -29.47
N PRO A 144 -0.99 -6.19 -29.29
CA PRO A 144 -0.20 -6.80 -30.33
C PRO A 144 -0.54 -8.29 -30.46
N VAL A 145 -0.19 -8.90 -31.60
CA VAL A 145 -0.30 -10.36 -31.79
C VAL A 145 0.68 -11.16 -30.91
N SER A 146 1.71 -10.50 -30.37
CA SER A 146 2.68 -11.05 -29.44
C SER A 146 3.23 -9.94 -28.54
N GLY A 147 3.53 -10.26 -27.27
CA GLY A 147 3.95 -9.30 -26.25
C GLY A 147 2.80 -8.78 -25.38
N ASN A 148 3.08 -7.74 -24.59
CA ASN A 148 2.12 -7.21 -23.62
C ASN A 148 1.26 -6.11 -24.21
N PRO A 149 -0.06 -6.11 -23.96
CA PRO A 149 -0.90 -4.96 -24.27
C PRO A 149 -0.44 -3.70 -23.53
N SER A 150 -0.67 -2.54 -24.12
CA SER A 150 -0.39 -1.24 -23.49
C SER A 150 -1.50 -0.24 -23.71
N PHE A 151 -1.78 0.54 -22.68
CA PHE A 151 -2.71 1.67 -22.70
C PHE A 151 -1.94 2.92 -22.28
N GLY A 152 -1.99 3.96 -23.11
CA GLY A 152 -1.46 5.28 -22.83
C GLY A 152 -2.52 6.18 -22.23
N GLY A 153 -2.10 7.09 -21.35
CA GLY A 153 -3.00 7.98 -20.62
C GLY A 153 -3.64 7.31 -19.39
N ASP A 154 -4.69 7.95 -18.87
CA ASP A 154 -5.39 7.50 -17.66
C ASP A 154 -6.35 6.35 -17.97
N ILE A 155 -6.39 5.36 -17.08
CA ILE A 155 -7.37 4.27 -17.11
C ILE A 155 -8.41 4.54 -16.03
N VAL A 156 -9.62 4.90 -16.44
CA VAL A 156 -10.75 5.12 -15.53
C VAL A 156 -11.72 3.94 -15.64
N GLY A 157 -11.90 3.20 -14.55
CA GLY A 157 -12.87 2.12 -14.47
C GLY A 157 -14.27 2.67 -14.18
N GLY A 158 -15.30 2.17 -14.88
CA GLY A 158 -16.70 2.32 -14.47
C GLY A 158 -17.12 1.39 -13.34
N GLY A 159 -16.25 0.44 -12.98
CA GLY A 159 -16.38 -0.54 -11.90
C GLY A 159 -14.98 -0.99 -11.46
N ASP A 160 -14.86 -2.24 -10.99
CA ASP A 160 -13.60 -2.73 -10.43
C ASP A 160 -12.50 -2.94 -11.49
N ILE A 161 -11.26 -2.60 -11.12
CA ILE A 161 -10.05 -2.96 -11.85
C ILE A 161 -9.37 -4.09 -11.08
N SER A 162 -9.43 -5.32 -11.61
CA SER A 162 -8.80 -6.49 -10.99
C SER A 162 -7.51 -6.87 -11.72
N ILE A 163 -6.42 -7.03 -10.96
CA ILE A 163 -5.10 -7.43 -11.47
C ILE A 163 -4.73 -8.74 -10.77
N SER A 164 -4.66 -9.85 -11.51
CA SER A 164 -4.27 -11.17 -10.96
C SER A 164 -2.76 -11.36 -10.83
N GLY A 165 -1.97 -10.53 -11.53
CA GLY A 165 -0.52 -10.45 -11.41
C GLY A 165 -0.08 -9.42 -10.38
N TYR A 166 0.98 -8.66 -10.70
CA TYR A 166 1.47 -7.58 -9.86
C TYR A 166 1.24 -6.20 -10.53
N GLY A 167 0.97 -5.19 -9.72
CA GLY A 167 1.01 -3.79 -10.13
C GLY A 167 2.37 -3.17 -9.85
N SER A 168 2.92 -2.43 -10.81
CA SER A 168 4.16 -1.65 -10.64
C SER A 168 3.90 -0.18 -10.96
N PHE A 169 4.11 0.70 -9.97
CA PHE A 169 3.81 2.13 -10.08
C PHE A 169 5.10 2.94 -10.02
N THR A 170 5.56 3.44 -11.18
CA THR A 170 6.79 4.24 -11.30
C THR A 170 6.51 5.75 -11.43
N GLY A 171 5.26 6.12 -11.73
CA GLY A 171 4.83 7.52 -11.83
C GLY A 171 4.65 8.18 -10.47
N SER A 172 4.25 9.46 -10.50
CA SER A 172 3.96 10.22 -9.30
C SER A 172 2.83 11.21 -9.58
N ALA A 173 1.92 11.38 -8.62
CA ALA A 173 0.93 12.45 -8.61
C ALA A 173 0.99 13.20 -7.28
N THR A 174 0.73 14.50 -7.29
CA THR A 174 0.67 15.33 -6.09
C THR A 174 -0.77 15.57 -5.70
N LEU A 175 -1.15 15.18 -4.49
CA LEU A 175 -2.47 15.45 -3.92
C LEU A 175 -2.33 15.89 -2.46
N GLY A 176 -3.05 16.95 -2.06
CA GLY A 176 -2.99 17.47 -0.69
C GLY A 176 -1.56 17.85 -0.25
N GLY A 177 -0.71 18.26 -1.20
CA GLY A 177 0.70 18.58 -0.95
C GLY A 177 1.63 17.37 -0.80
N ARG A 178 1.13 16.13 -0.94
CA ARG A 178 1.94 14.91 -0.89
C ARG A 178 2.06 14.28 -2.27
N GLN A 179 3.29 13.99 -2.67
CA GLN A 179 3.58 13.26 -3.90
C GLN A 179 3.62 11.75 -3.60
N ALA A 180 2.84 10.96 -4.34
CA ALA A 180 2.84 9.51 -4.23
C ALA A 180 2.59 8.86 -5.60
N SER A 181 3.09 7.64 -5.79
CA SER A 181 2.81 6.83 -6.97
C SER A 181 1.43 6.15 -6.91
N LEU A 182 0.89 6.00 -5.71
CA LEU A 182 -0.43 5.46 -5.43
C LEU A 182 -1.17 6.35 -4.43
N HIS A 183 -2.36 6.79 -4.80
CA HIS A 183 -3.31 7.48 -3.93
C HIS A 183 -4.57 6.61 -3.83
N ALA A 184 -4.93 6.19 -2.62
CA ALA A 184 -6.04 5.26 -2.40
C ALA A 184 -7.11 5.87 -1.47
N ASN A 185 -8.38 5.54 -1.73
CA ASN A 185 -9.54 5.97 -0.93
C ASN A 185 -9.60 7.50 -0.69
N LEU A 186 -9.47 8.29 -1.75
CA LEU A 186 -9.41 9.76 -1.67
C LEU A 186 -10.65 10.42 -1.07
N ASN A 187 -11.81 9.78 -1.21
CA ASN A 187 -13.07 10.27 -0.65
C ASN A 187 -13.27 9.84 0.81
N GLY A 188 -12.40 8.98 1.36
CA GLY A 188 -12.47 8.52 2.74
C GLY A 188 -13.74 7.71 3.07
N THR A 189 -14.36 7.07 2.08
CA THR A 189 -15.61 6.33 2.26
C THR A 189 -15.41 4.86 2.58
N ALA A 190 -14.24 4.29 2.27
CA ALA A 190 -13.89 2.93 2.67
C ALA A 190 -13.25 2.89 4.07
N ASP A 191 -13.53 1.83 4.83
CA ASP A 191 -12.91 1.59 6.15
C ASP A 191 -11.39 1.43 6.06
N ASN A 192 -10.91 0.79 4.99
CA ASN A 192 -9.49 0.59 4.71
C ASN A 192 -9.15 1.18 3.34
N GLY A 193 -8.20 2.11 3.29
CA GLY A 193 -7.71 2.64 2.01
C GLY A 193 -6.86 1.62 1.25
N VAL A 194 -6.02 0.87 1.97
CA VAL A 194 -5.20 -0.23 1.45
C VAL A 194 -5.22 -1.35 2.47
N SER A 195 -5.54 -2.57 2.03
CA SER A 195 -5.38 -3.80 2.82
C SER A 195 -4.27 -4.62 2.19
N ALA A 196 -3.19 -4.86 2.93
CA ALA A 196 -2.02 -5.56 2.43
C ALA A 196 -1.75 -6.79 3.28
N PHE A 197 -1.64 -7.95 2.63
CA PHE A 197 -1.40 -9.24 3.25
C PHE A 197 -0.15 -9.85 2.64
N SER A 198 0.55 -10.67 3.42
CA SER A 198 1.66 -11.47 2.93
C SER A 198 1.41 -12.95 3.17
N GLY A 199 2.29 -13.80 2.64
CA GLY A 199 2.27 -15.23 2.93
C GLY A 199 2.63 -15.55 4.38
N ASN A 200 2.83 -16.84 4.64
CA ASN A 200 3.12 -17.39 5.96
C ASN A 200 4.63 -17.62 6.22
N GLY A 201 5.50 -17.05 5.39
CA GLY A 201 6.95 -17.14 5.54
C GLY A 201 7.49 -16.26 6.66
N SER A 202 8.63 -16.64 7.24
CA SER A 202 9.28 -15.90 8.35
C SER A 202 9.87 -14.55 7.95
N THR A 203 9.95 -14.26 6.65
CA THR A 203 10.48 -13.01 6.08
C THR A 203 9.41 -12.22 5.31
N ASP A 204 8.18 -12.70 5.34
CA ASP A 204 7.09 -12.13 4.55
C ASP A 204 6.64 -10.80 5.18
N SER A 205 6.28 -9.84 4.33
CA SER A 205 5.85 -8.50 4.76
C SER A 205 4.69 -8.06 3.90
N GLY A 206 3.52 -7.79 4.52
CA GLY A 206 2.37 -7.26 3.78
C GLY A 206 2.66 -5.87 3.22
N LEU A 207 3.35 -5.04 4.02
CA LEU A 207 3.84 -3.72 3.61
C LEU A 207 5.26 -3.53 4.16
N LYS A 208 6.17 -3.08 3.31
CA LYS A 208 7.54 -2.73 3.69
C LYS A 208 7.84 -1.29 3.29
N GLY A 209 8.05 -0.44 4.29
CA GLY A 209 8.55 0.92 4.09
C GLY A 209 10.05 1.01 4.37
N SER A 210 10.80 1.64 3.48
CA SER A 210 12.24 1.87 3.65
C SER A 210 12.61 3.23 3.08
N SER A 211 13.43 3.98 3.81
CA SER A 211 14.01 5.23 3.32
C SER A 211 15.44 5.37 3.81
N SER A 212 16.32 5.92 2.97
CA SER A 212 17.68 6.31 3.36
C SER A 212 17.71 7.59 4.20
N THR A 213 16.68 8.43 4.06
CA THR A 213 16.53 9.71 4.78
C THR A 213 15.05 9.91 5.15
N GLY A 214 14.76 10.31 6.39
CA GLY A 214 13.38 10.50 6.85
C GLY A 214 12.70 9.19 7.28
N TYR A 215 11.43 9.01 6.89
CA TYR A 215 10.57 7.91 7.38
C TYR A 215 10.39 6.83 6.33
N GLY A 216 10.55 5.55 6.71
CA GLY A 216 10.15 4.42 5.87
C GLY A 216 8.62 4.28 5.80
N VAL A 217 7.94 4.43 6.95
CA VAL A 217 6.48 4.46 7.07
C VAL A 217 6.11 5.66 7.94
N PHE A 218 5.14 6.46 7.50
CA PHE A 218 4.62 7.61 8.23
C PHE A 218 3.14 7.40 8.52
N GLY A 219 2.78 7.31 9.80
CA GLY A 219 1.40 7.19 10.26
C GLY A 219 0.98 8.43 11.05
N GLU A 220 -0.16 9.01 10.72
CA GLU A 220 -0.65 10.25 11.30
C GLU A 220 -2.14 10.14 11.57
N GLY A 221 -2.53 10.41 12.82
CA GLY A 221 -3.92 10.56 13.22
C GLY A 221 -4.18 12.01 13.60
N THR A 222 -5.03 12.72 12.85
CA THR A 222 -5.26 14.16 13.05
C THR A 222 -6.41 14.49 14.00
N GLY A 223 -7.26 13.51 14.33
CA GLY A 223 -8.37 13.65 15.27
C GLY A 223 -7.95 13.49 16.74
N VAL A 224 -8.78 14.00 17.67
CA VAL A 224 -8.51 14.04 19.13
C VAL A 224 -8.34 12.66 19.79
N ASN A 225 -8.72 11.57 19.12
CA ASN A 225 -8.49 10.18 19.56
C ASN A 225 -7.91 9.31 18.44
N ALA A 226 -7.30 9.94 17.43
CA ALA A 226 -6.78 9.22 16.29
C ALA A 226 -5.45 8.55 16.65
N THR A 227 -5.29 7.31 16.22
CA THR A 227 -4.03 6.57 16.36
C THR A 227 -3.30 6.61 15.03
N GLY A 228 -2.09 7.17 14.99
CA GLY A 228 -1.30 7.19 13.76
C GLY A 228 -0.81 5.80 13.34
N VAL A 229 -0.31 4.99 14.29
CA VAL A 229 0.14 3.61 14.06
C VAL A 229 -0.37 2.72 15.19
N ARG A 230 -1.11 1.67 14.84
CA ARG A 230 -1.56 0.63 15.76
C ARG A 230 -0.85 -0.68 15.43
N ALA A 231 -0.07 -1.18 16.39
CA ALA A 231 0.55 -2.50 16.32
C ALA A 231 -0.20 -3.47 17.24
N THR A 232 -0.58 -4.65 16.76
CA THR A 232 -1.31 -5.64 17.56
C THR A 232 -0.88 -7.04 17.16
N HIS A 233 -0.71 -7.92 18.15
CA HIS A 233 -0.48 -9.34 17.96
C HIS A 233 -1.39 -10.12 18.92
N VAL A 234 -1.98 -11.24 18.47
CA VAL A 234 -3.04 -11.95 19.21
C VAL A 234 -2.61 -13.31 19.81
N ALA A 235 -1.41 -13.81 19.51
CA ALA A 235 -0.96 -15.15 19.90
C ALA A 235 0.42 -15.19 20.61
N GLY A 236 0.73 -14.21 21.46
CA GLY A 236 1.96 -14.20 22.29
C GLY A 236 3.29 -13.80 21.60
N GLY A 237 3.26 -13.49 20.30
CA GLY A 237 4.35 -12.88 19.54
C GLY A 237 4.51 -11.37 19.77
N VAL A 238 5.41 -10.77 18.99
CA VAL A 238 5.79 -9.35 19.12
C VAL A 238 4.92 -8.50 18.21
N ALA A 239 4.17 -7.54 18.78
CA ALA A 239 3.38 -6.59 18.01
C ALA A 239 4.26 -5.52 17.33
N LEU A 240 5.27 -5.02 18.05
CA LEU A 240 6.20 -4.00 17.56
C LEU A 240 7.62 -4.34 18.01
N TYR A 241 8.53 -4.50 17.05
CA TYR A 241 9.96 -4.64 17.30
C TYR A 241 10.68 -3.35 16.92
N VAL A 242 11.41 -2.75 17.88
CA VAL A 242 12.23 -1.56 17.64
C VAL A 242 13.69 -1.93 17.89
N GLY A 243 14.44 -2.17 16.81
CA GLY A 243 15.88 -2.48 16.88
C GLY A 243 16.79 -1.26 17.09
N GLY A 244 16.21 -0.07 17.24
CA GLY A 244 16.91 1.21 17.41
C GLY A 244 16.35 2.05 18.56
N ARG A 245 16.62 3.36 18.54
CA ARG A 245 16.09 4.28 19.57
C ARG A 245 14.62 4.56 19.31
N MET A 246 13.82 4.58 20.38
CA MET A 246 12.46 5.11 20.37
C MET A 246 12.48 6.54 20.92
N THR A 247 11.89 7.49 20.19
CA THR A 247 11.83 8.89 20.61
C THR A 247 10.37 9.31 20.81
N MET A 248 10.11 10.08 21.87
CA MET A 248 8.88 10.82 22.07
C MET A 248 9.19 12.26 22.47
N THR A 249 8.37 13.20 22.04
CA THR A 249 8.54 14.64 22.29
C THR A 249 7.51 15.21 23.26
N ASN A 250 6.61 14.36 23.78
CA ASN A 250 5.61 14.74 24.77
C ASN A 250 6.09 14.32 26.17
N THR A 251 5.70 15.08 27.19
CA THR A 251 6.01 14.83 28.61
C THR A 251 4.94 13.98 29.32
N THR A 252 3.91 13.53 28.61
CA THR A 252 2.86 12.69 29.22
C THR A 252 3.41 11.32 29.64
N LEU A 253 2.94 10.83 30.78
CA LEU A 253 3.31 9.53 31.33
C LEU A 253 2.91 8.39 30.38
N VAL A 254 3.87 7.51 30.07
CA VAL A 254 3.57 6.20 29.47
C VAL A 254 3.21 5.24 30.58
N THR A 255 1.92 5.05 30.80
CA THR A 255 1.42 4.07 31.77
C THR A 255 1.76 2.65 31.30
N ASN A 256 2.09 1.78 32.26
CA ASN A 256 2.43 0.37 32.01
C ASN A 256 3.70 0.12 31.18
N LEU A 257 4.60 1.11 31.03
CA LEU A 257 5.93 0.85 30.51
C LEU A 257 6.78 0.15 31.58
N ASN A 258 7.07 -1.13 31.36
CA ASN A 258 7.96 -1.91 32.22
C ASN A 258 9.42 -1.79 31.73
N ALA A 259 10.06 -0.65 32.00
CA ALA A 259 11.45 -0.43 31.66
C ALA A 259 12.39 -1.13 32.67
N ASP A 260 13.32 -1.94 32.18
CA ASP A 260 14.36 -2.58 33.03
C ASP A 260 15.40 -1.55 33.55
N MET A 261 15.72 -0.58 32.71
CA MET A 261 16.67 0.49 33.02
C MET A 261 16.01 1.86 32.87
N VAL A 262 16.27 2.75 33.82
CA VAL A 262 15.90 4.18 33.76
C VAL A 262 17.19 4.98 33.73
N ASP A 263 17.38 5.80 32.71
CA ASP A 263 18.60 6.60 32.49
C ASP A 263 19.90 5.76 32.48
N GLY A 264 19.84 4.58 31.88
CA GLY A 264 20.99 3.67 31.81
C GLY A 264 21.34 3.01 33.15
N LYS A 265 20.47 3.07 34.15
CA LYS A 265 20.63 2.42 35.45
C LYS A 265 19.50 1.42 35.70
N HIS A 266 19.85 0.22 36.14
CA HIS A 266 18.86 -0.70 36.72
C HIS A 266 18.30 -0.10 38.01
N ALA A 267 17.11 -0.55 38.42
CA ALA A 267 16.48 -0.16 39.68
C ALA A 267 17.43 -0.27 40.89
N SER A 268 18.30 -1.28 40.91
CA SER A 268 19.30 -1.48 41.98
C SER A 268 20.35 -0.37 42.07
N ALA A 269 20.61 0.36 40.98
CA ALA A 269 21.54 1.48 40.94
C ALA A 269 20.85 2.84 41.16
N LEU A 270 19.51 2.88 41.22
CA LEU A 270 18.75 4.06 41.66
C LEU A 270 18.67 4.15 43.20
N CYS A 271 18.77 3.01 43.90
CA CYS A 271 18.86 2.96 45.36
C CYS A 271 20.32 3.08 45.80
N ASN A 272 20.72 4.24 46.33
CA ASN A 272 22.08 4.45 46.82
C ASN A 272 22.39 3.62 48.09
N ILE A 273 23.61 3.11 48.15
CA ILE A 273 24.21 2.53 49.36
C ILE A 273 24.88 3.68 50.14
N VAL A 274 24.60 3.79 51.44
CA VAL A 274 25.31 4.72 52.33
C VAL A 274 26.35 3.91 53.13
N PRO A 275 27.65 4.11 52.90
CA PRO A 275 28.69 3.49 53.72
C PRO A 275 28.72 4.11 55.11
N CYS A 276 28.80 3.27 56.14
CA CYS A 276 28.93 3.69 57.53
C CYS A 276 30.37 3.39 58.02
N ASN A 277 30.76 3.93 59.18
CA ASN A 277 32.04 3.57 59.82
C ASN A 277 32.17 2.05 60.04
N THR A 278 31.04 1.35 60.20
CA THR A 278 30.94 -0.10 60.17
C THR A 278 29.78 -0.52 59.24
N GLY A 279 30.09 -1.29 58.19
CA GLY A 279 29.08 -1.81 57.24
C GLY A 279 28.45 -0.77 56.30
N THR A 280 27.31 -1.14 55.69
CA THR A 280 26.59 -0.32 54.71
C THR A 280 25.08 -0.37 54.97
N CYS A 281 24.35 0.73 54.73
CA CYS A 281 22.89 0.71 54.71
C CYS A 281 22.33 0.99 53.30
N THR A 282 21.23 0.34 52.95
CA THR A 282 20.55 0.50 51.65
C THR A 282 19.39 1.50 51.80
N VAL A 283 19.35 2.53 50.94
CA VAL A 283 18.22 3.46 50.89
C VAL A 283 17.12 2.84 50.02
N SER A 284 16.15 2.19 50.68
CA SER A 284 14.93 1.70 50.02
C SER A 284 13.95 2.86 49.77
N GLY A 285 12.90 2.63 48.97
CA GLY A 285 11.90 3.65 48.56
C GLY A 285 11.15 4.38 49.70
N ASN A 286 11.41 4.02 50.96
CA ASN A 286 10.94 4.74 52.15
C ASN A 286 11.98 5.74 52.72
N GLY A 287 13.13 5.95 52.06
CA GLY A 287 14.14 6.95 52.41
C GLY A 287 15.31 6.45 53.28
N PHE A 288 16.12 7.40 53.75
CA PHE A 288 17.27 7.20 54.64
C PHE A 288 16.85 7.36 56.10
N ASN A 289 17.17 6.37 56.96
CA ASN A 289 16.87 6.42 58.39
C ASN A 289 18.14 6.65 59.22
N LEU A 290 18.23 7.79 59.90
CA LEU A 290 19.26 8.10 60.89
C LEU A 290 18.70 7.93 62.30
N ASN A 291 19.06 6.83 62.96
CA ASN A 291 18.55 6.49 64.29
C ASN A 291 19.64 6.66 65.36
N VAL A 292 19.29 7.25 66.50
CA VAL A 292 20.13 7.28 67.71
C VAL A 292 19.71 6.11 68.58
N THR A 293 20.65 5.25 68.95
CA THR A 293 20.39 4.01 69.70
C THR A 293 21.35 3.86 70.88
N GLY A 294 21.18 2.81 71.68
CA GLY A 294 21.99 2.56 72.86
C GLY A 294 21.79 3.61 73.94
N SER A 295 22.81 3.82 74.77
CA SER A 295 22.76 4.76 75.89
C SER A 295 22.51 6.21 75.47
N LEU A 296 22.97 6.60 74.28
CA LEU A 296 22.82 7.95 73.75
C LEU A 296 21.33 8.32 73.51
N ALA A 297 20.48 7.33 73.24
CA ALA A 297 19.05 7.55 72.99
C ALA A 297 18.27 8.06 74.23
N ALA A 298 18.86 7.96 75.42
CA ALA A 298 18.24 8.47 76.65
C ALA A 298 18.26 10.00 76.73
N THR A 299 19.24 10.64 76.08
CA THR A 299 19.49 12.08 76.23
C THR A 299 19.55 12.82 74.90
N VAL A 300 19.57 12.11 73.77
CA VAL A 300 19.65 12.68 72.42
C VAL A 300 18.56 12.08 71.55
N ARG A 301 17.98 12.91 70.67
CA ARG A 301 17.09 12.46 69.59
C ARG A 301 17.58 12.91 68.23
N THR A 302 17.11 12.22 67.20
CA THR A 302 17.12 12.74 65.84
C THR A 302 15.78 13.39 65.50
N ARG A 303 15.81 14.55 64.83
CA ARG A 303 14.62 15.23 64.32
C ARG A 303 14.86 15.68 62.89
N GLY A 304 13.96 15.30 61.98
CA GLY A 304 13.99 15.76 60.60
C GLY A 304 13.10 16.97 60.38
N THR A 305 13.54 17.90 59.52
CA THR A 305 12.65 18.86 58.85
C THR A 305 13.21 19.17 57.45
N SER A 306 12.41 18.93 56.41
CA SER A 306 12.86 19.08 55.01
C SER A 306 14.21 18.34 54.79
N ASN A 307 15.22 19.05 54.28
CA ASN A 307 16.55 18.53 53.97
C ASN A 307 17.54 18.56 55.15
N PHE A 308 17.10 18.84 56.38
CA PHE A 308 17.95 18.88 57.56
C PHE A 308 17.62 17.75 58.53
N ALA A 309 18.65 17.02 58.95
CA ALA A 309 18.61 16.12 60.10
C ALA A 309 19.31 16.79 61.29
N TYR A 310 18.58 17.03 62.37
CA TYR A 310 19.14 17.50 63.64
C TYR A 310 19.45 16.31 64.53
N ILE A 311 20.62 16.36 65.17
CA ILE A 311 20.95 15.55 66.33
C ILE A 311 20.96 16.52 67.50
N GLU A 312 20.04 16.35 68.45
CA GLU A 312 19.82 17.34 69.52
C GLU A 312 19.60 16.66 70.88
N ASN A 313 20.13 17.28 71.93
CA ASN A 313 19.89 16.83 73.29
C ASN A 313 18.45 17.12 73.71
N ILE A 314 17.86 16.21 74.47
CA ILE A 314 16.53 16.32 75.04
C ILE A 314 16.58 16.15 76.56
N SER A 315 15.99 17.11 77.28
CA SER A 315 15.90 17.07 78.74
C SER A 315 14.58 17.64 79.26
N ASP A 316 13.55 17.69 78.41
CA ASP A 316 12.24 18.25 78.76
C ASP A 316 11.50 17.35 79.75
N ALA A 317 10.95 17.92 80.82
CA ALA A 317 10.23 17.18 81.86
C ALA A 317 9.00 16.44 81.32
N ARG A 318 8.39 16.91 80.23
CA ARG A 318 7.23 16.25 79.59
C ARG A 318 7.58 14.90 78.97
N LEU A 319 8.87 14.63 78.77
CA LEU A 319 9.39 13.40 78.17
C LEU A 319 9.92 12.43 79.23
N LYS A 320 9.71 12.71 80.52
CA LYS A 320 10.30 11.95 81.64
C LYS A 320 9.22 11.57 82.66
N THR A 321 9.39 10.41 83.27
CA THR A 321 8.58 9.92 84.40
C THR A 321 9.53 9.52 85.54
N GLU A 322 9.01 9.31 86.75
CA GLU A 322 9.80 8.79 87.89
C GLU A 322 11.06 9.63 88.22
N ILE A 323 10.89 10.96 88.23
CA ILE A 323 11.99 11.90 88.46
C ILE A 323 12.34 11.94 89.96
N GLU A 324 13.49 11.37 90.32
CA GLU A 324 14.02 11.32 91.69
C GLU A 324 15.37 12.04 91.83
N HIS A 325 15.85 12.20 93.06
CA HIS A 325 17.17 12.76 93.32
C HIS A 325 18.28 11.79 92.90
N GLU A 326 19.33 12.34 92.29
CA GLU A 326 20.53 11.58 91.91
C GLU A 326 21.17 10.91 93.13
N PHE A 327 21.34 9.58 93.02
CA PHE A 327 21.89 8.74 94.08
C PHE A 327 23.34 8.32 93.79
N LEU A 328 23.80 8.41 92.54
CA LEU A 328 25.21 8.21 92.20
C LEU A 328 25.98 9.50 92.49
N GLY A 329 26.86 9.47 93.48
CA GLY A 329 27.61 10.64 93.96
C GLY A 329 29.10 10.39 94.04
N LEU A 330 29.73 10.96 95.08
CA LEU A 330 31.17 11.01 95.26
C LEU A 330 31.80 9.61 95.31
N ASP A 331 31.17 8.67 96.01
CA ASP A 331 31.68 7.29 96.12
C ASP A 331 31.68 6.58 94.75
N PHE A 332 30.63 6.77 93.94
CA PHE A 332 30.57 6.22 92.60
C PHE A 332 31.65 6.83 91.70
N ILE A 333 31.76 8.16 91.69
CA ILE A 333 32.79 8.84 90.89
C ILE A 333 34.20 8.41 91.28
N ASN A 334 34.50 8.28 92.58
CA ASN A 334 35.79 7.81 93.06
C ASN A 334 36.07 6.33 92.73
N SER A 335 35.03 5.53 92.48
CA SER A 335 35.17 4.13 92.06
C SER A 335 35.43 3.97 90.55
N LEU A 336 35.18 5.00 89.74
CA LEU A 336 35.44 4.97 88.31
C LEU A 336 36.95 4.91 88.04
N THR A 337 37.36 4.00 87.16
CA THR A 337 38.76 3.88 86.76
C THR A 337 38.97 4.52 85.39
N ALA A 338 39.58 5.71 85.38
CA ALA A 338 39.97 6.37 84.13
C ALA A 338 41.11 5.58 83.45
N ARG A 339 40.96 5.34 82.15
CA ARG A 339 41.92 4.62 81.31
C ARG A 339 42.39 5.49 80.16
N THR A 340 43.58 5.17 79.66
CA THR A 340 44.01 5.56 78.32
C THR A 340 44.09 4.30 77.47
N PHE A 341 43.70 4.40 76.21
CA PHE A 341 43.66 3.26 75.30
C PHE A 341 43.83 3.72 73.85
N ARG A 342 44.21 2.80 72.98
CA ARG A 342 44.24 3.01 71.52
C ARG A 342 43.19 2.09 70.92
N MET A 343 42.44 2.59 69.94
CA MET A 343 41.48 1.76 69.23
C MET A 343 42.23 0.78 68.32
N ILE A 344 41.74 -0.46 68.19
CA ILE A 344 42.37 -1.45 67.30
C ILE A 344 42.37 -0.96 65.84
N GLU A 345 41.27 -0.35 65.40
CA GLU A 345 41.13 0.19 64.03
C GLU A 345 41.86 1.51 63.80
N ASN A 346 42.25 2.22 64.86
CA ASN A 346 43.00 3.47 64.77
C ASN A 346 44.10 3.51 65.85
N PRO A 347 45.17 2.72 65.69
CA PRO A 347 46.19 2.55 66.72
C PRO A 347 47.03 3.83 66.91
N GLU A 348 47.03 4.74 65.94
CA GLU A 348 47.85 5.96 65.98
C GLU A 348 47.32 6.98 67.00
N LEU A 349 46.02 6.96 67.29
CA LEU A 349 45.37 7.91 68.21
C LEU A 349 45.27 7.34 69.63
N LEU A 350 45.88 8.01 70.61
CA LEU A 350 45.68 7.73 72.04
C LEU A 350 44.40 8.41 72.51
N ALA A 351 43.45 7.62 73.02
CA ALA A 351 42.20 8.07 73.59
C ALA A 351 42.21 7.96 75.13
N HIS A 352 41.36 8.76 75.78
CA HIS A 352 41.15 8.78 77.22
C HIS A 352 39.67 8.52 77.50
N GLY A 353 39.37 7.69 78.50
CA GLY A 353 37.98 7.39 78.82
C GLY A 353 37.81 6.30 79.86
N LEU A 354 36.67 5.64 79.79
CA LEU A 354 36.24 4.55 80.66
C LEU A 354 36.01 3.29 79.82
N ILE A 355 36.14 2.13 80.46
CA ILE A 355 35.86 0.83 79.83
C ILE A 355 34.47 0.37 80.25
N TYR A 356 33.62 0.05 79.27
CA TYR A 356 32.23 -0.38 79.51
C TYR A 356 32.13 -1.48 80.57
N GLN A 357 32.96 -2.52 80.46
CA GLN A 357 32.94 -3.66 81.38
C GLN A 357 33.33 -3.29 82.82
N GLU A 358 34.08 -2.21 83.02
CA GLU A 358 34.43 -1.70 84.34
C GLU A 358 33.27 -0.89 84.93
N VAL A 359 32.66 -0.02 84.12
CA VAL A 359 31.53 0.83 84.55
C VAL A 359 30.28 -0.01 84.86
N VAL A 360 29.93 -0.95 83.98
CA VAL A 360 28.70 -1.76 84.17
C VAL A 360 28.76 -2.62 85.45
N LYS A 361 29.96 -3.07 85.86
CA LYS A 361 30.13 -3.79 87.13
C LYS A 361 29.80 -2.93 88.35
N LEU A 362 30.09 -1.63 88.29
CA LEU A 362 29.78 -0.69 89.37
C LEU A 362 28.28 -0.38 89.46
N LEU A 363 27.58 -0.43 88.33
CA LEU A 363 26.12 -0.24 88.26
C LEU A 363 25.34 -1.51 88.64
N GLY A 364 26.01 -2.67 88.65
CA GLY A 364 25.43 -3.97 88.99
C GLY A 364 24.41 -4.44 87.95
N ASN A 365 23.32 -5.07 88.41
CA ASN A 365 22.26 -5.58 87.53
C ASN A 365 21.22 -4.51 87.13
N ARG A 366 21.51 -3.23 87.38
CA ARG A 366 20.58 -2.14 87.03
C ARG A 366 20.64 -1.87 85.53
N LYS A 367 19.46 -1.73 84.92
CA LYS A 367 19.36 -1.26 83.54
C LYS A 367 19.54 0.26 83.56
N ASP A 368 20.75 0.70 83.23
CA ASP A 368 21.16 2.09 83.39
C ASP A 368 21.75 2.62 82.07
N SER A 369 21.43 3.87 81.72
CA SER A 369 21.95 4.49 80.50
C SER A 369 23.44 4.82 80.60
N LEU A 370 24.03 4.94 81.80
CA LEU A 370 25.44 5.23 81.96
C LEU A 370 26.36 4.15 81.36
N ALA A 371 25.92 2.89 81.35
CA ALA A 371 26.59 1.81 80.62
C ALA A 371 25.57 0.79 80.10
N SER A 372 25.45 0.66 78.79
CA SER A 372 24.48 -0.25 78.15
C SER A 372 25.07 -0.96 76.94
N LEU A 373 24.48 -2.10 76.57
CA LEU A 373 24.81 -2.80 75.32
C LEU A 373 24.04 -2.17 74.15
N ASN A 374 24.73 -2.03 73.03
CA ASN A 374 24.15 -1.79 71.73
C ASN A 374 23.54 -3.08 71.17
N ASN A 375 22.73 -2.95 70.12
CA ASN A 375 22.06 -4.09 69.49
C ASN A 375 23.04 -5.12 68.87
N ASP A 376 24.25 -4.69 68.52
CA ASP A 376 25.31 -5.56 68.01
C ASP A 376 26.14 -6.25 69.12
N GLY A 377 25.76 -6.03 70.39
CA GLY A 377 26.44 -6.60 71.56
C GLY A 377 27.67 -5.82 72.00
N THR A 378 28.03 -4.72 71.34
CA THR A 378 29.10 -3.83 71.82
C THR A 378 28.62 -3.00 73.00
N GLY A 379 29.51 -2.73 73.97
CA GLY A 379 29.18 -1.94 75.15
C GLY A 379 29.51 -0.46 74.97
N GLY A 380 28.57 0.41 75.34
CA GLY A 380 28.73 1.87 75.31
C GLY A 380 28.62 2.48 76.71
N VAL A 381 29.42 3.52 76.96
CA VAL A 381 29.33 4.37 78.16
C VAL A 381 28.78 5.73 77.76
N ASP A 382 27.74 6.22 78.45
CA ASP A 382 27.21 7.57 78.24
C ASP A 382 28.00 8.59 79.06
N TYR A 383 29.00 9.19 78.42
CA TYR A 383 29.79 10.26 79.03
C TYR A 383 28.97 11.52 79.34
N ASN A 384 27.91 11.81 78.57
CA ASN A 384 27.05 12.94 78.86
C ASN A 384 26.21 12.68 80.11
N GLY A 385 25.75 11.44 80.29
CA GLY A 385 25.03 11.01 81.48
C GLY A 385 25.85 11.16 82.77
N LEU A 386 27.17 10.95 82.73
CA LEU A 386 28.05 11.06 83.90
C LEU A 386 28.11 12.48 84.50
N VAL A 387 27.67 13.50 83.77
CA VAL A 387 27.64 14.88 84.27
C VAL A 387 26.78 15.00 85.53
N SER A 388 25.64 14.30 85.61
CA SER A 388 24.76 14.35 86.80
C SER A 388 25.44 13.77 88.06
N PRO A 389 25.98 12.54 88.02
CA PRO A 389 26.77 12.01 89.14
C PRO A 389 27.97 12.86 89.55
N ILE A 390 28.66 13.50 88.58
CA ILE A 390 29.76 14.43 88.87
C ILE A 390 29.26 15.67 89.64
N ILE A 391 28.14 16.26 89.22
CA ILE A 391 27.53 17.38 89.93
C ILE A 391 27.21 16.98 91.37
N LYS A 392 26.59 15.81 91.57
CA LYS A 392 26.26 15.29 92.90
C LYS A 392 27.50 15.07 93.76
N ALA A 393 28.55 14.47 93.21
CA ALA A 393 29.83 14.26 93.89
C ALA A 393 30.46 15.59 94.37
N ILE A 394 30.41 16.63 93.54
CA ILE A 394 30.92 17.96 93.90
C ILE A 394 30.08 18.58 95.03
N GLN A 395 28.77 18.40 95.02
CA GLN A 395 27.88 18.89 96.08
C GLN A 395 28.17 18.20 97.42
N GLU A 396 28.34 16.88 97.41
CA GLU A 396 28.70 16.09 98.60
C GLU A 396 30.07 16.52 99.13
N LEU A 397 31.07 16.64 98.25
CA LEU A 397 32.41 17.10 98.61
C LEU A 397 32.37 18.52 99.21
N SER A 398 31.56 19.42 98.65
CA SER A 398 31.39 20.77 99.17
C SER A 398 30.78 20.77 100.58
N ALA A 399 29.81 19.89 100.84
CA ALA A 399 29.22 19.71 102.16
C ALA A 399 30.23 19.17 103.18
N GLU A 400 31.06 18.19 102.80
CA GLU A 400 32.12 17.66 103.66
C GLU A 400 33.17 18.73 103.99
N VAL A 401 33.60 19.51 102.99
CA VAL A 401 34.55 20.62 103.19
C VAL A 401 33.97 21.68 104.12
N ASN A 402 32.68 22.03 103.98
CA ASN A 402 32.02 22.99 104.86
C ASN A 402 31.92 22.45 106.29
N LEU A 403 31.61 21.17 106.46
CA LEU A 403 31.60 20.50 107.77
C LEU A 403 32.99 20.56 108.43
N LEU A 404 34.04 20.23 107.67
CA LEU A 404 35.43 20.31 108.13
C LEU A 404 35.83 21.73 108.52
N LYS A 405 35.47 22.74 107.72
CA LYS A 405 35.72 24.16 108.00
C LYS A 405 34.95 24.66 109.24
N SER A 406 33.79 24.08 109.55
CA SER A 406 32.99 24.44 110.74
C SER A 406 33.53 23.89 112.06
N GLY A 407 34.58 23.07 112.04
CA GLY A 407 35.20 22.48 113.24
C GLY A 407 34.43 21.31 113.87
N LYS A 408 33.28 20.91 113.32
CA LYS A 408 32.52 19.73 113.76
C LYS A 408 33.12 18.47 113.10
N ARG A 409 33.90 17.67 113.84
CA ARG A 409 34.39 16.36 113.35
C ARG A 409 33.21 15.40 113.09
N LYS A 410 33.22 14.72 111.94
CA LYS A 410 32.29 13.64 111.57
C LYS A 410 32.30 12.60 112.71
N GLY A 411 31.18 12.46 113.42
CA GLY A 411 31.12 11.76 114.69
C GLY A 411 31.61 10.32 114.61
N ARG A 412 32.68 10.01 115.36
CA ARG A 412 32.90 8.65 115.86
C ARG A 412 31.98 8.51 117.06
N VAL A 413 30.91 7.71 116.94
CA VAL A 413 30.12 7.29 118.10
C VAL A 413 31.08 6.54 119.03
N ILE A 414 31.47 7.18 120.13
CA ILE A 414 32.12 6.50 121.25
C ILE A 414 31.00 6.30 122.26
N ASP A 415 30.49 5.08 122.34
CA ASP A 415 29.72 4.65 123.51
C ASP A 415 30.65 4.70 124.72
N VAL A 416 30.51 5.76 125.52
CA VAL A 416 31.06 5.81 126.88
C VAL A 416 29.89 5.66 127.86
N GLN A 417 29.73 4.40 128.23
CA GLN A 417 29.09 3.77 129.38
C GLN A 417 28.27 4.61 130.38
N LYS A 418 27.12 4.02 130.77
CA LYS A 418 26.59 4.10 132.14
C LYS A 418 27.63 3.54 133.12
N ALA A 419 28.25 4.43 133.89
CA ALA A 419 28.23 4.46 135.36
C ALA A 419 29.07 5.66 135.84
#